data_AF-A0A7M5V3R0-F1
#
_entry.id   AF-A0A7M5V3R0-F1
#
_cell.length_a   1.000
_cell.length_b   1.000
_cell.length_c   1.000
_cell.angle_alpha   90.00
_cell.angle_beta   90.00
_cell.angle_gamma   90.00
#
_symmetry.space_group_name_H-M   'P 1'
#
loop_
_entity.id
_entity.type
_entity.pdbx_description
1 polymer ?
#
loop_
_entity_poly.entity_id
_entity_poly.type
_entity_poly.pdbx_seq_one_letter_code
_entity_poly.pdbx_strand_id
1 'polypeptide(L)'
;MKISERKNVVIVIFVADLDDSFLRKVVKDVRQDFTGEVKDGIIQVVAPDKAYYPKNLDNLPRLFGDEQDRVRWRSKQCLDYSYLYYYCKDMAQYFVQLEDDIMAVDDYMGKMREFITKNEKLRWSVLEFGARGFIGMTYRGEHLESLAKFTRYFFWTMPVDWLFRVYNNIFLYQNPKSFRTSEPLFLHIGKFSSLDGQTRSNLIDLPLVGRRRFQLRNGNPPAIIKSDLKDFYMKNFLENPYSKKGAMWSKTPHNGDTITIMFNSTQKVKRIVFVSGLEDYKKDSFYETELYISQMRGNANSKCGKFELVKFYKEAIVDITFDEPKKNVRCVKLELTAVQKTKGIPNWLIIEEIAILVS
;
A
#
# COMPACT_ATOMS: atom_id res chain seq x y z
N MET A 1 -9.27 -6.11 -9.98
CA MET A 1 -9.69 -5.73 -11.35
C MET A 1 -11.08 -6.31 -11.63
N LYS A 2 -11.99 -5.54 -12.23
CA LYS A 2 -13.33 -6.02 -12.60
C LYS A 2 -13.24 -6.91 -13.85
N ILE A 3 -14.14 -7.88 -14.01
CA ILE A 3 -14.14 -8.80 -15.18
C ILE A 3 -14.19 -8.02 -16.51
N SER A 4 -15.00 -6.96 -16.56
CA SER A 4 -15.14 -6.09 -17.74
C SER A 4 -13.84 -5.37 -18.16
N GLU A 5 -12.87 -5.25 -17.24
CA GLU A 5 -11.61 -4.55 -17.47
C GLU A 5 -10.52 -5.47 -18.02
N ARG A 6 -10.65 -6.79 -17.79
CA ARG A 6 -9.63 -7.80 -18.15
C ARG A 6 -9.23 -7.75 -19.61
N LYS A 7 -10.19 -7.50 -20.51
CA LYS A 7 -9.96 -7.39 -21.96
C LYS A 7 -9.05 -6.22 -22.39
N ASN A 8 -8.76 -5.29 -21.49
CA ASN A 8 -7.97 -4.09 -21.78
C ASN A 8 -6.61 -4.10 -21.05
N VAL A 9 -6.21 -5.24 -20.47
CA VAL A 9 -5.01 -5.32 -19.63
C VAL A 9 -4.23 -6.57 -19.98
N VAL A 10 -2.91 -6.39 -20.08
CA VAL A 10 -1.93 -7.47 -20.06
C VAL A 10 -1.02 -7.21 -18.85
N ILE A 11 -0.80 -8.25 -18.05
CA ILE A 11 0.08 -8.25 -16.88
C ILE A 11 1.28 -9.10 -17.25
N VAL A 12 2.45 -8.45 -17.30
CA VAL A 12 3.72 -9.13 -17.55
C VAL A 12 4.46 -9.26 -16.22
N ILE A 13 4.62 -10.50 -15.76
CA ILE A 13 5.41 -10.86 -14.58
C ILE A 13 6.83 -11.15 -15.05
N PHE A 14 7.75 -10.22 -14.75
CA PHE A 14 9.16 -10.36 -15.08
C PHE A 14 9.91 -11.04 -13.93
N VAL A 15 10.49 -12.21 -14.19
CA VAL A 15 11.32 -12.94 -13.24
C VAL A 15 12.79 -12.60 -13.52
N ALA A 16 13.35 -11.75 -12.66
CA ALA A 16 14.72 -11.25 -12.80
C ALA A 16 15.80 -12.21 -12.26
N ASP A 17 15.40 -13.24 -11.51
CA ASP A 17 16.34 -14.22 -10.95
C ASP A 17 16.93 -15.11 -12.05
N LEU A 18 18.22 -15.43 -11.93
CA LEU A 18 18.94 -16.31 -12.87
C LEU A 18 18.88 -17.79 -12.46
N ASP A 19 18.27 -18.10 -11.32
CA ASP A 19 17.96 -19.45 -10.91
C ASP A 19 16.68 -19.97 -11.60
N ASP A 20 16.88 -20.93 -12.50
CA ASP A 20 15.78 -21.57 -13.22
C ASP A 20 14.82 -22.30 -12.26
N SER A 21 15.27 -22.69 -11.06
CA SER A 21 14.42 -23.29 -10.04
C SER A 21 13.37 -22.31 -9.54
N PHE A 22 13.77 -21.05 -9.32
CA PHE A 22 12.88 -19.97 -8.92
C PHE A 22 11.89 -19.64 -10.03
N LEU A 23 12.34 -19.54 -11.28
CA LEU A 23 11.46 -19.36 -12.43
C LEU A 23 10.41 -20.47 -12.53
N ARG A 24 10.81 -21.73 -12.42
CA ARG A 24 9.88 -22.87 -12.46
C ARG A 24 8.85 -22.80 -11.34
N LYS A 25 9.25 -22.36 -10.14
CA LYS A 25 8.34 -22.14 -9.02
C LYS A 25 7.32 -21.05 -9.35
N VAL A 26 7.75 -19.87 -9.79
CA VAL A 26 6.87 -18.76 -10.15
C VAL A 26 5.87 -19.18 -11.25
N VAL A 27 6.34 -19.87 -12.29
CA VAL A 27 5.48 -20.37 -13.37
C VAL A 27 4.43 -21.35 -12.84
N LYS A 28 4.83 -22.26 -11.94
CA LYS A 28 3.91 -23.22 -11.32
C LYS A 28 2.83 -22.49 -10.50
N ASP A 29 3.24 -21.59 -9.63
CA ASP A 29 2.35 -20.86 -8.72
C ASP A 29 1.35 -20.01 -9.53
N VAL A 30 1.83 -19.27 -10.54
CA VAL A 30 0.97 -18.45 -11.41
C VAL A 30 -0.02 -19.30 -12.20
N ARG A 31 0.39 -20.46 -12.73
CA ARG A 31 -0.51 -21.37 -13.45
C ARG A 31 -1.58 -21.97 -12.55
N GLN A 32 -1.23 -22.27 -11.30
CA GLN A 32 -2.14 -22.85 -10.34
C GLN A 32 -3.19 -21.82 -9.87
N ASP A 33 -2.76 -20.60 -9.56
CA ASP A 33 -3.63 -19.59 -8.95
C ASP A 33 -4.42 -18.77 -9.99
N PHE A 34 -3.92 -18.68 -11.24
CA PHE A 34 -4.48 -17.82 -12.28
C PHE A 34 -4.63 -18.55 -13.63
N THR A 35 -5.05 -19.82 -13.60
CA THR A 35 -5.14 -20.67 -14.80
C THR A 35 -5.95 -20.02 -15.94
N GLY A 36 -7.07 -19.37 -15.61
CA GLY A 36 -7.93 -18.71 -16.60
C GLY A 36 -7.24 -17.50 -17.24
N GLU A 37 -6.67 -16.62 -16.43
CA GLU A 37 -5.97 -15.42 -16.88
C GLU A 37 -4.72 -15.72 -17.70
N VAL A 38 -4.00 -16.80 -17.36
CA VAL A 38 -2.87 -17.28 -18.17
C VAL A 38 -3.36 -17.81 -19.52
N LYS A 39 -4.43 -18.62 -19.53
CA LYS A 39 -5.00 -19.18 -20.76
C LYS A 39 -5.54 -18.10 -21.71
N ASP A 40 -6.12 -17.05 -21.14
CA ASP A 40 -6.66 -15.91 -21.87
C ASP A 40 -5.57 -14.90 -22.32
N GLY A 41 -4.29 -15.16 -21.97
CA GLY A 41 -3.16 -14.30 -22.32
C GLY A 41 -3.08 -12.99 -21.51
N ILE A 42 -3.93 -12.84 -20.48
CA ILE A 42 -3.94 -11.68 -19.58
C ILE A 42 -2.67 -11.66 -18.74
N ILE A 43 -2.20 -12.82 -18.26
CA ILE A 43 -0.96 -12.92 -17.48
C ILE A 43 0.10 -13.63 -18.32
N GLN A 44 1.27 -13.01 -18.45
CA GLN A 44 2.44 -13.58 -19.09
C GLN A 44 3.61 -13.57 -18.10
N VAL A 45 4.30 -14.70 -17.97
CA VAL A 45 5.52 -14.80 -17.17
C VAL A 45 6.70 -14.82 -18.12
N VAL A 46 7.65 -13.92 -17.93
CA VAL A 46 8.83 -13.79 -18.77
C VAL A 46 10.09 -13.74 -17.93
N ALA A 47 11.17 -14.29 -18.46
CA ALA A 47 12.49 -14.23 -17.88
C ALA A 47 13.52 -14.05 -19.01
N PRO A 48 14.58 -13.26 -18.79
CA PRO A 48 15.64 -13.12 -19.76
C PRO A 48 16.55 -14.34 -19.74
N ASP A 49 17.05 -14.73 -20.92
CA ASP A 49 18.15 -15.69 -21.00
C ASP A 49 19.41 -15.12 -20.32
N LYS A 50 20.25 -15.97 -19.71
CA LYS A 50 21.51 -15.54 -19.10
C LYS A 50 22.42 -14.81 -20.08
N ALA A 51 22.36 -15.14 -21.36
CA ALA A 51 23.11 -14.49 -22.44
C ALA A 51 22.65 -13.06 -22.74
N TYR A 52 21.48 -12.63 -22.24
CA TYR A 52 21.01 -11.24 -22.38
C TYR A 52 21.93 -10.25 -21.65
N TYR A 53 22.49 -10.68 -20.52
CA TYR A 53 23.34 -9.86 -19.67
C TYR A 53 24.78 -9.83 -20.19
N PRO A 54 25.49 -8.69 -20.02
CA PRO A 54 26.92 -8.63 -20.28
C PRO A 54 27.69 -9.69 -19.48
N LYS A 55 28.75 -10.23 -20.07
CA LYS A 55 29.61 -11.25 -19.43
C LYS A 55 30.27 -10.76 -18.14
N ASN A 56 30.45 -9.44 -17.98
CA ASN A 56 31.10 -8.87 -16.82
C ASN A 56 30.27 -7.70 -16.27
N LEU A 57 29.55 -7.96 -15.17
CA LEU A 57 28.91 -6.95 -14.34
C LEU A 57 29.71 -6.66 -13.06
N ASP A 58 30.71 -7.48 -12.76
CA ASP A 58 31.47 -7.45 -11.51
C ASP A 58 32.58 -6.39 -11.54
N ASN A 59 33.05 -5.97 -12.72
CA ASN A 59 34.13 -5.00 -12.91
C ASN A 59 33.64 -3.66 -13.49
N LEU A 60 32.39 -3.27 -13.23
CA LEU A 60 31.88 -1.97 -13.65
C LEU A 60 32.52 -0.83 -12.83
N PRO A 61 32.71 0.37 -13.42
CA PRO A 61 33.26 1.51 -12.69
C PRO A 61 32.41 1.87 -11.46
N ARG A 62 33.09 2.14 -10.33
CA ARG A 62 32.44 2.67 -9.13
C ARG A 62 32.04 4.12 -9.36
N LEU A 63 30.74 4.37 -9.28
CA LEU A 63 30.14 5.70 -9.40
C LEU A 63 29.28 5.97 -8.16
N PHE A 64 29.09 7.24 -7.82
CA PHE A 64 28.25 7.70 -6.70
C PHE A 64 28.64 7.17 -5.31
N GLY A 65 29.89 6.70 -5.14
CA GLY A 65 30.37 6.12 -3.89
C GLY A 65 29.81 4.73 -3.58
N ASP A 66 29.10 4.10 -4.52
CA ASP A 66 28.57 2.75 -4.35
C ASP A 66 29.71 1.71 -4.22
N GLU A 67 29.51 0.71 -3.36
CA GLU A 67 30.33 -0.50 -3.33
C GLU A 67 30.08 -1.38 -4.56
N GLN A 68 31.03 -2.25 -4.89
CA GLN A 68 31.00 -3.02 -6.14
C GLN A 68 29.73 -3.86 -6.29
N ASP A 69 29.26 -4.50 -5.20
CA ASP A 69 28.02 -5.29 -5.21
C ASP A 69 26.79 -4.44 -5.50
N ARG A 70 26.77 -3.21 -4.98
CA ARG A 70 25.68 -2.24 -5.25
C ARG A 70 25.72 -1.76 -6.69
N VAL A 71 26.93 -1.49 -7.23
CA VAL A 71 27.12 -1.15 -8.65
C VAL A 71 26.59 -2.27 -9.54
N ARG A 72 26.98 -3.52 -9.24
CA ARG A 72 26.52 -4.72 -9.96
C ARG A 72 24.99 -4.84 -9.89
N TRP A 73 24.41 -4.73 -8.70
CA TRP A 73 22.97 -4.83 -8.46
C TRP A 73 22.17 -3.78 -9.24
N ARG A 74 22.52 -2.48 -9.10
CA ARG A 74 21.79 -1.41 -9.81
C ARG A 74 21.94 -1.50 -11.33
N SER A 75 23.08 -2.00 -11.79
CA SER A 75 23.37 -2.12 -13.23
C SER A 75 22.61 -3.29 -13.84
N LYS A 76 22.54 -4.43 -13.14
CA LYS A 76 21.67 -5.54 -13.53
C LYS A 76 20.20 -5.10 -13.57
N GLN A 77 19.75 -4.37 -12.55
CA GLN A 77 18.36 -3.89 -12.49
C GLN A 77 17.99 -2.98 -13.68
N CYS A 78 18.92 -2.14 -14.16
CA CYS A 78 18.70 -1.36 -15.39
C CYS A 78 18.48 -2.27 -16.61
N LEU A 79 19.27 -3.35 -16.73
CA LEU A 79 19.11 -4.33 -17.81
C LEU A 79 17.79 -5.10 -17.69
N ASP A 80 17.41 -5.48 -16.47
CA ASP A 80 16.13 -6.13 -16.16
C ASP A 80 14.95 -5.29 -16.70
N TYR A 81 14.94 -3.99 -16.36
CA TYR A 81 13.91 -3.07 -16.84
C TYR A 81 13.98 -2.82 -18.33
N SER A 82 15.19 -2.71 -18.90
CA SER A 82 15.36 -2.58 -20.35
C SER A 82 14.75 -3.77 -21.10
N TYR A 83 14.96 -5.00 -20.62
CA TYR A 83 14.34 -6.19 -21.19
C TYR A 83 12.82 -6.09 -21.14
N LEU A 84 12.27 -5.76 -19.97
CA LEU A 84 10.82 -5.66 -19.77
C LEU A 84 10.18 -4.59 -20.68
N TYR A 85 10.79 -3.42 -20.81
CA TYR A 85 10.31 -2.38 -21.73
C TYR A 85 10.32 -2.83 -23.17
N TYR A 86 11.41 -3.48 -23.59
CA TYR A 86 11.53 -3.96 -24.96
C TYR A 86 10.53 -5.08 -25.25
N TYR A 87 10.27 -5.97 -24.30
CA TYR A 87 9.25 -7.01 -24.42
C TYR A 87 7.86 -6.39 -24.59
N CYS A 88 7.53 -5.35 -23.82
CA CYS A 88 6.21 -4.75 -23.77
C CYS A 88 5.91 -3.70 -24.86
N LYS A 89 6.87 -3.31 -25.70
CA LYS A 89 6.80 -2.08 -26.53
C LYS A 89 5.59 -1.99 -27.48
N ASP A 90 5.10 -3.13 -27.97
CA ASP A 90 3.99 -3.21 -28.94
C ASP A 90 2.74 -3.89 -28.35
N MET A 91 2.70 -4.08 -27.02
CA MET A 91 1.62 -4.86 -26.37
C MET A 91 0.39 -4.03 -26.01
N ALA A 92 0.55 -2.75 -25.70
CA ALA A 92 -0.52 -1.91 -25.19
C ALA A 92 -0.29 -0.42 -25.46
N GLN A 93 -1.37 0.37 -25.45
CA GLN A 93 -1.30 1.82 -25.59
C GLN A 93 -0.53 2.50 -24.45
N TYR A 94 -0.63 1.94 -23.25
CA TYR A 94 0.03 2.45 -22.05
C TYR A 94 0.73 1.31 -21.32
N PHE A 95 1.90 1.62 -20.76
CA PHE A 95 2.68 0.73 -19.91
C PHE A 95 2.77 1.31 -18.51
N VAL A 96 2.53 0.48 -17.49
CA VAL A 96 2.60 0.87 -16.09
C VAL A 96 3.72 0.08 -15.42
N GLN A 97 4.75 0.80 -14.98
CA GLN A 97 5.85 0.21 -14.25
C GLN A 97 5.43 -0.12 -12.82
N LEU A 98 5.57 -1.37 -12.39
CA LEU A 98 5.24 -1.81 -11.03
C LEU A 98 6.41 -2.64 -10.45
N GLU A 99 6.56 -2.60 -9.13
CA GLU A 99 7.49 -3.46 -8.38
C GLU A 99 6.72 -4.64 -7.76
N ASP A 100 7.45 -5.55 -7.15
CA ASP A 100 6.91 -6.51 -6.20
C ASP A 100 6.34 -5.82 -4.95
N ASP A 101 5.60 -6.59 -4.15
CA ASP A 101 4.99 -6.13 -2.90
C ASP A 101 4.21 -4.81 -3.01
N ILE A 102 3.38 -4.68 -4.04
CA ILE A 102 2.48 -3.55 -4.22
C ILE A 102 1.04 -3.89 -3.82
N MET A 103 0.34 -2.89 -3.31
CA MET A 103 -1.11 -2.90 -3.17
C MET A 103 -1.71 -1.79 -4.03
N ALA A 104 -2.69 -2.16 -4.86
CA ALA A 104 -3.49 -1.19 -5.61
C ALA A 104 -4.71 -0.75 -4.79
N VAL A 105 -5.05 0.53 -4.85
CA VAL A 105 -6.27 1.06 -4.24
C VAL A 105 -7.53 0.59 -4.98
N ASP A 106 -8.68 0.64 -4.30
CA ASP A 106 -9.96 0.31 -4.93
C ASP A 106 -10.20 1.22 -6.16
N ASP A 107 -10.68 0.58 -7.24
CA ASP A 107 -10.98 1.19 -8.54
C ASP A 107 -9.78 1.89 -9.22
N TYR A 108 -8.54 1.44 -8.96
CA TYR A 108 -7.34 2.04 -9.56
C TYR A 108 -7.41 2.18 -11.09
N MET A 109 -7.95 1.19 -11.82
CA MET A 109 -8.10 1.24 -13.29
C MET A 109 -9.02 2.38 -13.74
N GLY A 110 -10.14 2.59 -13.06
CA GLY A 110 -11.07 3.69 -13.34
C GLY A 110 -10.41 5.03 -13.13
N LYS A 111 -9.74 5.20 -11.98
CA LYS A 111 -8.99 6.41 -11.62
C LYS A 111 -7.85 6.71 -12.59
N MET A 112 -7.10 5.69 -13.01
CA MET A 112 -6.05 5.84 -14.02
C MET A 112 -6.62 6.30 -15.35
N ARG A 113 -7.71 5.68 -15.82
CA ARG A 113 -8.36 6.06 -17.09
C ARG A 113 -8.83 7.50 -17.05
N GLU A 114 -9.51 7.90 -15.98
CA GLU A 114 -9.96 9.28 -15.80
C GLU A 114 -8.77 10.26 -15.84
N PHE A 115 -7.70 9.96 -15.13
CA PHE A 115 -6.51 10.82 -15.09
C PHE A 115 -5.81 10.91 -16.45
N ILE A 116 -5.69 9.79 -17.18
CA ILE A 116 -5.14 9.76 -18.53
C ILE A 116 -6.00 10.61 -19.47
N THR A 117 -7.32 10.39 -19.50
CA THR A 117 -8.25 11.13 -20.36
C THR A 117 -8.22 12.63 -20.05
N LYS A 118 -8.18 13.02 -18.78
CA LYS A 118 -8.06 14.42 -18.36
C LYS A 118 -6.80 15.09 -18.93
N ASN A 119 -5.71 14.34 -19.08
CA ASN A 119 -4.42 14.84 -19.56
C ASN A 119 -4.15 14.49 -21.04
N GLU A 120 -5.10 13.91 -21.76
CA GLU A 120 -4.86 13.35 -23.10
C GLU A 120 -4.41 14.40 -24.13
N LYS A 121 -4.95 15.62 -24.01
CA LYS A 121 -4.62 16.77 -24.88
C LYS A 121 -3.30 17.44 -24.51
N LEU A 122 -2.71 17.09 -23.37
CA LEU A 122 -1.45 17.67 -22.89
C LEU A 122 -0.26 16.82 -23.34
N ARG A 123 0.87 17.49 -23.51
CA ARG A 123 2.17 16.84 -23.75
C ARG A 123 2.80 16.49 -22.39
N TRP A 124 2.78 15.21 -22.04
CA TRP A 124 3.38 14.67 -20.82
C TRP A 124 4.37 13.56 -21.15
N SER A 125 5.41 13.44 -20.33
CA SER A 125 6.46 12.42 -20.53
C SER A 125 6.09 11.10 -19.85
N VAL A 126 5.66 11.19 -18.60
CA VAL A 126 5.18 10.06 -17.78
C VAL A 126 4.03 10.53 -16.89
N LEU A 127 3.09 9.65 -16.55
CA LEU A 127 2.10 9.92 -15.50
C LEU A 127 2.48 9.13 -14.24
N GLU A 128 2.49 9.79 -13.08
CA GLU A 128 2.91 9.18 -11.83
C GLU A 128 1.69 8.76 -10.99
N PHE A 129 1.49 7.45 -10.83
CA PHE A 129 0.41 6.87 -10.01
C PHE A 129 0.89 6.23 -8.70
N GLY A 130 2.20 6.13 -8.46
CA GLY A 130 2.75 5.57 -7.22
C GLY A 130 2.98 6.62 -6.13
N ALA A 131 3.13 6.14 -4.90
CA ALA A 131 3.47 7.00 -3.77
C ALA A 131 4.92 7.48 -3.80
N ARG A 132 5.86 6.63 -4.22
CA ARG A 132 7.29 6.95 -4.24
C ARG A 132 8.04 6.18 -5.34
N GLY A 133 9.23 6.69 -5.65
CA GLY A 133 10.20 5.99 -6.48
C GLY A 133 9.73 5.79 -7.91
N PHE A 134 9.89 4.57 -8.41
CA PHE A 134 9.67 4.20 -9.81
C PHE A 134 8.37 3.43 -10.05
N ILE A 135 7.52 3.32 -9.02
CA ILE A 135 6.27 2.55 -9.04
C ILE A 135 5.13 3.40 -9.61
N GLY A 136 4.27 2.78 -10.40
CA GLY A 136 3.12 3.43 -11.04
C GLY A 136 3.50 4.43 -12.12
N MET A 137 4.77 4.43 -12.58
CA MET A 137 5.23 5.27 -13.68
C MET A 137 4.60 4.78 -14.98
N THR A 138 3.76 5.62 -15.57
CA THR A 138 2.96 5.25 -16.75
C THR A 138 3.44 5.96 -18.00
N TYR A 139 3.87 5.18 -18.98
CA TYR A 139 4.35 5.64 -20.27
C TYR A 139 3.36 5.30 -21.38
N ARG A 140 3.41 6.06 -22.48
CA ARG A 140 2.82 5.63 -23.76
C ARG A 140 3.66 4.47 -24.32
N GLY A 141 3.00 3.45 -24.87
CA GLY A 141 3.65 2.27 -25.44
C GLY A 141 4.69 2.65 -26.50
N GLU A 142 4.40 3.66 -27.32
CA GLU A 142 5.29 4.16 -28.38
C GLU A 142 6.66 4.65 -27.89
N HIS A 143 6.79 5.02 -26.61
CA HIS A 143 8.07 5.45 -26.01
C HIS A 143 8.90 4.30 -25.44
N LEU A 144 8.35 3.09 -25.32
CA LEU A 144 9.01 1.99 -24.62
C LEU A 144 10.27 1.52 -25.33
N GLU A 145 10.30 1.51 -26.66
CA GLU A 145 11.49 1.06 -27.39
C GLU A 145 12.70 1.97 -27.14
N SER A 146 12.50 3.28 -27.24
CA SER A 146 13.55 4.27 -26.99
C SER A 146 13.96 4.30 -25.53
N LEU A 147 13.00 4.18 -24.60
CA LEU A 147 13.29 4.03 -23.17
C LEU A 147 14.10 2.77 -22.88
N ALA A 148 13.74 1.63 -23.48
CA ALA A 148 14.47 0.36 -23.34
C ALA A 148 15.93 0.51 -23.80
N LYS A 149 16.14 1.10 -24.98
CA LYS A 149 17.47 1.34 -25.55
C LYS A 149 18.28 2.29 -24.68
N PHE A 150 17.69 3.41 -24.25
CA PHE A 150 18.34 4.37 -23.37
C PHE A 150 18.79 3.72 -22.07
N THR A 151 17.88 3.02 -21.38
CA THR A 151 18.21 2.32 -20.13
C THR A 151 19.30 1.27 -20.35
N ARG A 152 19.29 0.56 -21.49
CA ARG A 152 20.35 -0.39 -21.85
C ARG A 152 21.70 0.29 -22.06
N TYR A 153 21.75 1.41 -22.78
CA TYR A 153 23.02 2.09 -23.06
C TYR A 153 23.68 2.65 -21.79
N PHE A 154 22.86 3.09 -20.84
CA PHE A 154 23.33 3.72 -19.61
C PHE A 154 23.25 2.82 -18.39
N PHE A 155 23.08 1.50 -18.56
CA PHE A 155 22.87 0.55 -17.46
C PHE A 155 23.95 0.60 -16.38
N TRP A 156 25.20 0.89 -16.77
CA TRP A 156 26.35 0.91 -15.86
C TRP A 156 26.52 2.27 -15.15
N THR A 157 25.89 3.33 -15.65
CA THR A 157 26.19 4.69 -15.18
C THR A 157 25.49 4.99 -13.86
N MET A 158 24.16 4.96 -13.79
CA MET A 158 23.36 5.33 -12.62
C MET A 158 22.17 4.38 -12.40
N PRO A 159 21.56 4.41 -11.19
CA PRO A 159 20.35 3.64 -10.91
C PRO A 159 19.19 3.94 -11.88
N VAL A 160 18.32 2.95 -12.09
CA VAL A 160 17.19 3.07 -13.03
C VAL A 160 16.21 4.19 -12.65
N ASP A 161 16.03 4.43 -11.34
CA ASP A 161 15.16 5.48 -10.81
C ASP A 161 15.68 6.90 -11.10
N TRP A 162 16.94 7.02 -11.51
CA TRP A 162 17.53 8.27 -11.98
C TRP A 162 17.51 8.31 -13.51
N LEU A 163 17.86 7.19 -14.18
CA LEU A 163 17.90 7.11 -15.64
C LEU A 163 16.59 7.52 -16.30
N PHE A 164 15.44 7.10 -15.77
CA PHE A 164 14.15 7.47 -16.38
C PHE A 164 13.92 8.99 -16.34
N ARG A 165 14.36 9.67 -15.27
CA ARG A 165 14.22 11.13 -15.14
C ARG A 165 15.08 11.83 -16.17
N VAL A 166 16.30 11.33 -16.38
CA VAL A 166 17.20 11.82 -17.42
C VAL A 166 16.59 11.61 -18.81
N TYR A 167 16.08 10.42 -19.10
CA TYR A 167 15.39 10.12 -20.36
C TYR A 167 14.21 11.09 -20.60
N ASN A 168 13.35 11.27 -19.61
CA ASN A 168 12.19 12.15 -19.69
C ASN A 168 12.57 13.61 -19.93
N ASN A 169 13.71 14.05 -19.38
CA ASN A 169 14.18 15.42 -19.54
C ASN A 169 14.82 15.67 -20.92
N ILE A 170 15.49 14.66 -21.49
CA ILE A 170 16.22 14.80 -22.76
C ILE A 170 15.33 14.51 -23.96
N PHE A 171 14.55 13.43 -23.92
CA PHE A 171 13.85 12.89 -25.08
C PHE A 171 12.35 13.21 -25.09
N LEU A 172 11.80 13.64 -23.97
CA LEU A 172 10.38 13.95 -23.82
C LEU A 172 10.19 15.40 -23.36
N TYR A 173 8.98 15.73 -22.91
CA TYR A 173 8.57 17.11 -22.63
C TYR A 173 8.98 17.62 -21.24
N GLN A 174 9.91 16.94 -20.56
CA GLN A 174 10.09 17.01 -19.11
C GLN A 174 8.76 16.68 -18.39
N ASN A 175 8.75 16.71 -17.06
CA ASN A 175 7.53 16.40 -16.31
C ASN A 175 7.32 17.43 -15.20
N PRO A 176 6.46 18.44 -15.39
CA PRO A 176 6.03 19.27 -14.29
C PRO A 176 5.33 18.42 -13.22
N LYS A 177 5.41 18.85 -11.95
CA LYS A 177 4.81 18.14 -10.80
C LYS A 177 3.30 17.88 -10.94
N SER A 178 2.62 18.50 -11.92
CA SER A 178 1.19 18.37 -12.19
C SER A 178 0.76 17.03 -12.82
N PHE A 179 1.68 16.22 -13.36
CA PHE A 179 1.35 14.92 -13.97
C PHE A 179 1.43 13.75 -12.99
N ARG A 180 1.05 14.01 -11.75
CA ARG A 180 1.01 13.06 -10.65
C ARG A 180 -0.36 13.12 -9.96
N THR A 181 -0.90 11.97 -9.60
CA THR A 181 -2.15 11.94 -8.83
C THR A 181 -1.94 12.52 -7.43
N SER A 182 -2.96 13.23 -6.92
CA SER A 182 -2.94 13.78 -5.55
C SER A 182 -2.90 12.66 -4.51
N GLU A 183 -3.57 11.54 -4.78
CA GLU A 183 -3.52 10.32 -3.99
C GLU A 183 -2.84 9.22 -4.82
N PRO A 184 -1.86 8.50 -4.26
CA PRO A 184 -1.22 7.38 -4.96
C PRO A 184 -2.19 6.21 -5.14
N LEU A 185 -2.18 5.60 -6.32
CA LEU A 185 -2.99 4.43 -6.67
C LEU A 185 -2.28 3.11 -6.39
N PHE A 186 -0.94 3.13 -6.39
CA PHE A 186 -0.09 1.98 -6.09
C PHE A 186 0.80 2.30 -4.88
N LEU A 187 0.74 1.41 -3.90
CA LEU A 187 1.40 1.56 -2.60
C LEU A 187 2.39 0.42 -2.42
N HIS A 188 3.66 0.72 -2.12
CA HIS A 188 4.65 -0.31 -1.83
C HIS A 188 4.54 -0.75 -0.37
N ILE A 189 4.25 -2.03 -0.14
CA ILE A 189 4.10 -2.64 1.18
C ILE A 189 5.28 -3.55 1.57
N GLY A 190 6.23 -3.78 0.65
CA GLY A 190 7.41 -4.59 0.88
C GLY A 190 8.41 -3.94 1.84
N LYS A 191 8.96 -4.75 2.76
CA LYS A 191 9.85 -4.31 3.85
C LYS A 191 11.34 -4.55 3.60
N PHE A 192 11.63 -5.52 2.74
CA PHE A 192 12.98 -5.96 2.44
C PHE A 192 13.29 -5.61 0.98
N SER A 193 14.46 -5.03 0.77
CA SER A 193 15.00 -4.83 -0.57
C SER A 193 15.58 -6.15 -1.07
N SER A 194 15.58 -6.36 -2.38
CA SER A 194 16.35 -7.42 -3.04
C SER A 194 17.87 -7.17 -3.00
N LEU A 195 18.31 -6.01 -2.49
CA LEU A 195 19.69 -5.77 -2.10
C LEU A 195 19.91 -6.23 -0.66
N ASP A 196 20.79 -7.21 -0.47
CA ASP A 196 21.10 -7.80 0.84
C ASP A 196 21.41 -6.74 1.90
N GLY A 197 20.73 -6.84 3.04
CA GLY A 197 20.93 -5.96 4.20
C GLY A 197 20.20 -4.61 4.14
N GLN A 198 19.52 -4.24 3.05
CA GLN A 198 18.66 -3.06 3.03
C GLN A 198 17.24 -3.37 3.54
N THR A 199 17.02 -3.09 4.82
CA THR A 199 15.68 -2.96 5.37
C THR A 199 15.17 -1.54 5.12
N ARG A 200 14.02 -1.38 4.45
CA ARG A 200 13.42 -0.05 4.23
C ARG A 200 12.82 0.44 5.56
N SER A 201 13.59 1.22 6.33
CA SER A 201 13.20 1.69 7.67
C SER A 201 12.17 2.83 7.69
N ASN A 202 11.86 3.43 6.53
CA ASN A 202 10.95 4.58 6.41
C ASN A 202 9.87 4.33 5.36
N LEU A 203 8.99 3.36 5.61
CA LEU A 203 7.80 3.12 4.79
C LEU A 203 6.73 4.18 5.09
N ILE A 204 6.90 5.36 4.50
CA ILE A 204 5.91 6.46 4.53
C ILE A 204 4.63 6.11 3.73
N ASP A 205 4.61 4.97 3.04
CA ASP A 205 3.44 4.47 2.28
C ASP A 205 2.55 3.50 3.10
N LEU A 206 3.10 2.85 4.14
CA LEU A 206 2.34 2.06 5.14
C LEU A 206 1.27 2.86 5.92
N PRO A 207 1.44 4.16 6.24
CA PRO A 207 0.40 5.03 6.78
C PRO A 207 -0.91 5.03 5.97
N LEU A 208 -0.89 4.65 4.69
CA LEU A 208 -2.06 4.63 3.80
C LEU A 208 -2.79 3.27 3.77
N VAL A 209 -2.20 2.19 4.33
CA VAL A 209 -2.74 0.83 4.23
C VAL A 209 -3.01 0.26 5.62
N GLY A 210 -4.28 0.21 6.02
CA GLY A 210 -4.71 -0.65 7.12
C GLY A 210 -4.87 -2.08 6.60
N ARG A 211 -4.22 -3.07 7.22
CA ARG A 211 -4.46 -4.48 6.85
C ARG A 211 -5.88 -4.86 7.30
N ARG A 212 -6.68 -5.39 6.36
CA ARG A 212 -8.08 -5.80 6.59
C ARG A 212 -8.11 -7.24 7.07
N ARG A 213 -8.05 -7.47 8.39
CA ARG A 213 -8.06 -8.82 8.97
C ARG A 213 -9.42 -9.20 9.53
N PHE A 214 -10.18 -8.25 10.07
CA PHE A 214 -11.39 -8.53 10.85
C PHE A 214 -12.66 -7.89 10.29
N GLN A 215 -12.55 -6.79 9.55
CA GLN A 215 -13.71 -6.15 8.93
C GLN A 215 -14.35 -7.06 7.85
N LEU A 216 -15.68 -7.15 7.88
CA LEU A 216 -16.43 -7.88 6.87
C LEU A 216 -16.40 -7.16 5.52
N ARG A 217 -16.68 -7.91 4.44
CA ARG A 217 -16.76 -7.37 3.06
C ARG A 217 -17.71 -6.18 2.96
N ASN A 218 -18.84 -6.22 3.68
CA ASN A 218 -19.84 -5.14 3.69
C ASN A 218 -19.42 -3.93 4.56
N GLY A 219 -18.35 -4.06 5.36
CA GLY A 219 -17.80 -3.01 6.21
C GLY A 219 -18.47 -2.92 7.58
N ASN A 220 -18.08 -1.90 8.34
CA ASN A 220 -18.69 -1.59 9.62
C ASN A 220 -20.04 -0.88 9.43
N PRO A 221 -20.95 -0.95 10.43
CA PRO A 221 -22.18 -0.15 10.42
C PRO A 221 -21.88 1.36 10.27
N PRO A 222 -22.75 2.15 9.63
CA PRO A 222 -22.55 3.61 9.55
C PRO A 222 -22.46 4.24 10.94
N ALA A 223 -21.42 5.03 11.17
CA ALA A 223 -21.16 5.68 12.45
C ALA A 223 -20.39 6.99 12.29
N ILE A 224 -20.47 7.84 13.31
CA ILE A 224 -19.62 9.02 13.49
C ILE A 224 -18.54 8.66 14.49
N ILE A 225 -17.28 8.87 14.12
CA ILE A 225 -16.13 8.62 15.00
C ILE A 225 -15.74 9.92 15.68
N LYS A 226 -15.57 9.88 17.00
CA LYS A 226 -15.05 10.99 17.80
C LYS A 226 -13.85 10.51 18.59
N SER A 227 -12.89 11.40 18.81
CA SER A 227 -11.71 11.06 19.60
C SER A 227 -11.14 12.29 20.29
N ASP A 228 -10.56 12.08 21.46
CA ASP A 228 -9.79 13.11 22.20
C ASP A 228 -8.33 13.15 21.76
N LEU A 229 -7.88 12.15 20.98
CA LEU A 229 -6.55 12.12 20.37
C LEU A 229 -6.33 13.36 19.49
N LYS A 230 -5.11 13.89 19.52
CA LYS A 230 -4.72 15.11 18.80
C LYS A 230 -3.54 14.84 17.86
N ASP A 231 -3.14 15.89 17.15
CA ASP A 231 -1.90 15.93 16.36
C ASP A 231 -1.76 14.76 15.38
N PHE A 232 -2.82 14.52 14.61
CA PHE A 232 -2.84 13.48 13.59
C PHE A 232 -1.81 13.76 12.49
N TYR A 233 -1.07 12.73 12.07
CA TYR A 233 -0.03 12.84 11.05
C TYR A 233 -0.55 13.43 9.73
N MET A 234 -1.78 13.12 9.35
CA MET A 234 -2.48 13.70 8.20
C MET A 234 -3.88 14.18 8.60
N LYS A 235 -4.32 15.31 8.03
CA LYS A 235 -5.66 15.87 8.26
C LYS A 235 -6.73 14.90 7.72
N ASN A 236 -7.79 14.64 8.50
CA ASN A 236 -8.98 13.83 8.17
C ASN A 236 -8.79 12.29 8.14
N PHE A 237 -7.99 11.73 9.06
CA PHE A 237 -7.69 10.28 9.14
C PHE A 237 -8.40 9.54 10.28
N LEU A 238 -9.23 10.21 11.10
CA LEU A 238 -9.88 9.61 12.27
C LEU A 238 -10.78 8.42 11.90
N GLU A 239 -11.46 8.53 10.76
CA GLU A 239 -12.38 7.51 10.25
C GLU A 239 -11.68 6.40 9.48
N ASN A 240 -10.40 6.53 9.13
CA ASN A 240 -9.70 5.59 8.27
C ASN A 240 -9.73 4.14 8.78
N PRO A 241 -9.34 3.86 10.03
CA PRO A 241 -9.34 2.49 10.55
C PRO A 241 -10.76 1.94 10.66
N TYR A 242 -11.80 2.78 10.66
CA TYR A 242 -13.21 2.38 10.65
C TYR A 242 -13.80 2.20 9.23
N SER A 243 -13.30 2.95 8.24
CA SER A 243 -13.92 3.11 6.90
C SER A 243 -13.17 2.44 5.75
N LYS A 244 -12.20 1.55 6.06
CA LYS A 244 -11.34 0.82 5.09
C LYS A 244 -10.34 1.69 4.33
N LYS A 245 -10.07 2.92 4.80
CA LYS A 245 -9.23 3.90 4.09
C LYS A 245 -7.78 3.97 4.57
N GLY A 246 -7.40 3.19 5.58
CA GLY A 246 -6.02 3.16 6.08
C GLY A 246 -5.94 3.07 7.60
N ALA A 247 -4.73 3.22 8.12
CA ALA A 247 -4.50 3.40 9.55
C ALA A 247 -4.70 4.87 9.97
N MET A 248 -4.82 5.10 11.27
CA MET A 248 -4.78 6.42 11.91
C MET A 248 -3.51 6.54 12.75
N TRP A 249 -2.84 7.69 12.69
CA TRP A 249 -1.63 7.98 13.45
C TRP A 249 -1.82 9.27 14.24
N SER A 250 -1.71 9.20 15.56
CA SER A 250 -1.77 10.35 16.47
C SER A 250 -0.44 10.51 17.20
N LYS A 251 0.00 11.76 17.35
CA LYS A 251 1.15 12.10 18.19
C LYS A 251 0.66 12.39 19.61
N THR A 252 1.49 12.05 20.58
CA THR A 252 1.27 12.37 22.00
C THR A 252 -0.07 11.88 22.54
N PRO A 253 -0.36 10.57 22.51
CA PRO A 253 -1.51 10.03 23.23
C PRO A 253 -1.34 10.25 24.73
N HIS A 254 -2.43 10.58 25.42
CA HIS A 254 -2.49 10.79 26.86
C HIS A 254 -3.35 9.72 27.54
N ASN A 255 -3.10 9.54 28.84
CA ASN A 255 -4.01 8.78 29.69
C ASN A 255 -5.36 9.52 29.74
N GLY A 256 -6.45 8.79 29.52
CA GLY A 256 -7.81 9.29 29.44
C GLY A 256 -8.28 9.64 28.04
N ASP A 257 -7.40 9.62 27.02
CA ASP A 257 -7.83 9.86 25.64
C ASP A 257 -8.79 8.75 25.20
N THR A 258 -9.88 9.13 24.53
CA THR A 258 -10.92 8.18 24.10
C THR A 258 -11.10 8.14 22.60
N ILE A 259 -11.61 7.01 22.10
CA ILE A 259 -12.13 6.84 20.75
C ILE A 259 -13.56 6.31 20.88
N THR A 260 -14.52 7.11 20.44
CA THR A 260 -15.95 6.80 20.52
C THR A 260 -16.54 6.61 19.14
N ILE A 261 -17.09 5.43 18.89
CA ILE A 261 -17.86 5.07 17.71
C ILE A 261 -19.34 5.30 18.05
N MET A 262 -19.97 6.28 17.40
CA MET A 262 -21.39 6.57 17.55
C MET A 262 -22.17 6.06 16.33
N PHE A 263 -22.83 4.92 16.45
CA PHE A 263 -23.59 4.36 15.31
C PHE A 263 -24.73 5.29 14.90
N ASN A 264 -25.12 5.28 13.61
CA ASN A 264 -26.26 6.06 13.12
C ASN A 264 -27.60 5.50 13.64
N SER A 265 -27.72 4.18 13.74
CA SER A 265 -28.82 3.45 14.39
C SER A 265 -28.27 2.46 15.42
N THR A 266 -29.09 2.02 16.37
CA THR A 266 -28.67 1.00 17.35
C THR A 266 -28.32 -0.30 16.65
N GLN A 267 -27.27 -0.96 17.13
CA GLN A 267 -26.72 -2.19 16.55
C GLN A 267 -26.89 -3.37 17.49
N LYS A 268 -26.99 -4.57 16.91
CA LYS A 268 -26.86 -5.84 17.62
C LYS A 268 -25.44 -6.37 17.41
N VAL A 269 -24.55 -6.07 18.36
CA VAL A 269 -23.09 -6.26 18.21
C VAL A 269 -22.68 -7.65 18.70
N LYS A 270 -22.01 -8.40 17.82
CA LYS A 270 -21.48 -9.75 18.09
C LYS A 270 -19.99 -9.73 18.44
N ARG A 271 -19.18 -8.91 17.77
CA ARG A 271 -17.74 -8.82 18.03
C ARG A 271 -17.23 -7.40 17.81
N ILE A 272 -16.29 -6.98 18.64
CA ILE A 272 -15.60 -5.69 18.57
C ILE A 272 -14.11 -5.96 18.52
N VAL A 273 -13.43 -5.39 17.53
CA VAL A 273 -11.98 -5.48 17.37
C VAL A 273 -11.38 -4.09 17.15
N PHE A 274 -10.35 -3.75 17.92
CA PHE A 274 -9.43 -2.65 17.62
C PHE A 274 -8.03 -3.22 17.51
N VAL A 275 -7.34 -2.89 16.43
CA VAL A 275 -5.97 -3.31 16.15
C VAL A 275 -5.08 -2.08 16.17
N SER A 276 -4.08 -2.09 17.02
CA SER A 276 -3.10 -1.00 17.13
C SER A 276 -1.67 -1.46 16.85
N GLY A 277 -0.83 -0.48 16.54
CA GLY A 277 0.54 -0.71 16.13
C GLY A 277 0.67 -1.24 14.71
N LEU A 278 1.91 -1.26 14.25
CA LEU A 278 2.34 -1.95 13.04
C LEU A 278 3.56 -2.80 13.39
N GLU A 279 3.86 -3.79 12.57
CA GLU A 279 4.96 -4.71 12.81
C GLU A 279 6.34 -4.00 12.92
N ASP A 280 6.52 -2.86 12.23
CA ASP A 280 7.74 -2.04 12.32
C ASP A 280 7.66 -0.96 13.42
N TYR A 281 6.46 -0.71 13.94
CA TYR A 281 6.14 0.31 14.95
C TYR A 281 5.43 -0.30 16.16
N LYS A 282 5.98 -1.40 16.70
CA LYS A 282 5.34 -2.14 17.81
C LYS A 282 5.15 -1.31 19.07
N LYS A 283 5.98 -0.28 19.27
CA LYS A 283 5.92 0.65 20.41
C LYS A 283 4.80 1.69 20.27
N ASP A 284 4.29 1.90 19.06
CA ASP A 284 3.22 2.86 18.78
C ASP A 284 1.86 2.15 18.78
N SER A 285 1.65 1.29 19.79
CA SER A 285 0.44 0.48 19.97
C SER A 285 -0.24 0.78 21.31
N PHE A 286 -1.42 0.22 21.50
CA PHE A 286 -2.11 0.24 22.79
C PHE A 286 -1.24 -0.40 23.87
N TYR A 287 -1.23 0.23 25.03
CA TYR A 287 -0.54 -0.29 26.21
C TYR A 287 -1.56 -0.83 27.21
N GLU A 288 -2.40 0.02 27.79
CA GLU A 288 -3.53 -0.40 28.61
C GLU A 288 -4.78 0.35 28.15
N THR A 289 -5.87 -0.40 27.94
CA THR A 289 -7.13 0.17 27.44
C THR A 289 -8.34 -0.46 28.12
N GLU A 290 -9.41 0.30 28.19
CA GLU A 290 -10.71 -0.18 28.62
C GLU A 290 -11.75 0.00 27.51
N LEU A 291 -12.48 -1.08 27.24
CA LEU A 291 -13.56 -1.09 26.27
C LEU A 291 -14.90 -0.92 26.99
N TYR A 292 -15.70 0.01 26.50
CA TYR A 292 -17.02 0.33 27.01
C TYR A 292 -18.06 0.24 25.89
N ILE A 293 -19.28 -0.14 26.25
CA ILE A 293 -20.45 -0.04 25.37
C ILE A 293 -21.55 0.79 26.03
N SER A 294 -22.35 1.45 25.20
CA SER A 294 -23.58 2.11 25.65
C SER A 294 -24.79 1.47 24.99
N GLN A 295 -25.66 0.87 25.80
CA GLN A 295 -26.90 0.26 25.35
C GLN A 295 -28.10 1.16 25.66
N MET A 296 -29.02 1.30 24.69
CA MET A 296 -30.22 2.10 24.85
C MET A 296 -31.37 1.28 25.46
N ARG A 297 -32.10 1.90 26.39
CA ARG A 297 -33.37 1.39 26.90
C ARG A 297 -34.51 2.14 26.19
N GLY A 298 -35.20 1.49 25.26
CA GLY A 298 -36.34 2.06 24.51
C GLY A 298 -35.99 2.79 23.20
N ASN A 299 -37.01 3.33 22.53
CA ASN A 299 -36.89 4.10 21.29
C ASN A 299 -36.83 5.61 21.56
N ALA A 300 -35.63 6.14 21.83
CA ALA A 300 -35.19 7.50 21.44
C ALA A 300 -33.87 7.90 22.13
N ASN A 301 -32.83 8.15 21.34
CA ASN A 301 -32.11 9.44 21.27
C ASN A 301 -30.88 9.34 20.36
N SER A 302 -30.49 10.46 19.77
CA SER A 302 -29.33 10.59 18.87
C SER A 302 -27.97 10.50 19.58
N LYS A 303 -27.92 10.43 20.91
CA LYS A 303 -26.70 10.50 21.74
C LYS A 303 -26.34 9.15 22.38
N CYS A 304 -25.09 8.98 22.80
CA CYS A 304 -24.68 7.86 23.65
C CYS A 304 -25.39 7.95 25.01
N GLY A 305 -25.83 6.82 25.54
CA GLY A 305 -26.37 6.71 26.90
C GLY A 305 -25.26 6.47 27.93
N LYS A 306 -25.60 5.75 29.01
CA LYS A 306 -24.61 5.31 30.01
C LYS A 306 -23.61 4.35 29.37
N PHE A 307 -22.32 4.51 29.66
CA PHE A 307 -21.27 3.56 29.28
C PHE A 307 -21.09 2.53 30.39
N GLU A 308 -21.01 1.27 29.99
CA GLU A 308 -20.74 0.12 30.85
C GLU A 308 -19.42 -0.51 30.42
N LEU A 309 -18.54 -0.79 31.40
CA LEU A 309 -17.26 -1.44 31.14
C LEU A 309 -17.51 -2.86 30.63
N VAL A 310 -16.90 -3.17 29.50
CA VAL A 310 -16.92 -4.52 28.93
C VAL A 310 -15.71 -5.30 29.42
N LYS A 311 -14.51 -4.78 29.19
CA LYS A 311 -13.25 -5.47 29.50
C LYS A 311 -12.05 -4.52 29.46
N PHE A 312 -11.08 -4.79 30.33
CA PHE A 312 -9.75 -4.19 30.33
C PHE A 312 -8.78 -5.04 29.49
N TYR A 313 -7.85 -4.38 28.80
CA TYR A 313 -6.83 -5.01 27.95
C TYR A 313 -5.45 -4.42 28.24
N LYS A 314 -4.43 -5.28 28.16
CA LYS A 314 -3.01 -4.91 28.24
C LYS A 314 -2.25 -5.37 26.99
N GLU A 315 -2.95 -5.42 25.86
CA GLU A 315 -2.46 -5.92 24.59
C GLU A 315 -2.69 -4.88 23.48
N ALA A 316 -1.91 -4.99 22.40
CA ALA A 316 -2.05 -4.16 21.20
C ALA A 316 -3.36 -4.41 20.44
N ILE A 317 -4.04 -5.52 20.72
CA ILE A 317 -5.31 -5.90 20.08
C ILE A 317 -6.38 -6.01 21.14
N VAL A 318 -7.42 -5.20 21.00
CA VAL A 318 -8.65 -5.29 21.77
C VAL A 318 -9.62 -6.13 20.97
N ASP A 319 -9.91 -7.36 21.41
CA ASP A 319 -10.79 -8.28 20.70
C ASP A 319 -11.74 -8.96 21.67
N ILE A 320 -13.04 -8.74 21.47
CA ILE A 320 -14.09 -9.45 22.18
C ILE A 320 -15.17 -9.93 21.23
N THR A 321 -15.48 -11.21 21.34
CA THR A 321 -16.70 -11.81 20.80
C THR A 321 -17.64 -12.06 21.97
N PHE A 322 -18.89 -11.61 21.84
CA PHE A 322 -19.93 -11.86 22.83
C PHE A 322 -20.62 -13.20 22.53
N ASP A 323 -20.74 -14.07 23.53
CA ASP A 323 -21.46 -15.34 23.42
C ASP A 323 -22.91 -15.11 22.96
N GLU A 324 -23.57 -14.13 23.58
CA GLU A 324 -24.83 -13.57 23.10
C GLU A 324 -24.63 -12.15 22.57
N PRO A 325 -25.02 -11.85 21.31
CA PRO A 325 -24.87 -10.52 20.75
C PRO A 325 -25.56 -9.45 21.60
N LYS A 326 -24.82 -8.39 21.93
CA LYS A 326 -25.33 -7.26 22.72
C LYS A 326 -26.33 -6.47 21.88
N LYS A 327 -27.58 -6.42 22.33
CA LYS A 327 -28.69 -5.72 21.65
C LYS A 327 -28.68 -4.23 21.99
N ASN A 328 -29.23 -3.42 21.09
CA ASN A 328 -29.45 -1.98 21.28
C ASN A 328 -28.18 -1.16 21.60
N VAL A 329 -27.02 -1.57 21.10
CA VAL A 329 -25.76 -0.83 21.30
C VAL A 329 -25.79 0.43 20.46
N ARG A 330 -25.67 1.60 21.10
CA ARG A 330 -25.63 2.91 20.45
C ARG A 330 -24.21 3.41 20.24
N CYS A 331 -23.32 3.17 21.22
CA CYS A 331 -21.93 3.60 21.15
C CYS A 331 -20.98 2.53 21.65
N VAL A 332 -19.79 2.52 21.07
CA VAL A 332 -18.61 1.79 21.57
C VAL A 332 -17.56 2.83 21.90
N LYS A 333 -16.97 2.78 23.09
CA LYS A 333 -15.90 3.69 23.51
C LYS A 333 -14.69 2.87 23.93
N LEU A 334 -13.53 3.19 23.38
CA LEU A 334 -12.25 2.71 23.85
C LEU A 334 -11.54 3.86 24.56
N GLU A 335 -11.00 3.60 25.75
CA GLU A 335 -10.31 4.59 26.57
C GLU A 335 -8.89 4.10 26.87
N LEU A 336 -7.90 4.98 26.69
CA LEU A 336 -6.51 4.68 27.02
C LEU A 336 -6.27 4.90 28.51
N THR A 337 -6.11 3.84 29.31
CA THR A 337 -5.89 3.96 30.76
C THR A 337 -4.41 4.11 31.12
N ALA A 338 -3.52 3.71 30.21
CA ALA A 338 -2.11 4.06 30.25
C ALA A 338 -1.52 4.10 28.85
N VAL A 339 -0.50 4.93 28.67
CA VAL A 339 0.24 5.08 27.42
C VAL A 339 1.70 4.73 27.63
N GLN A 340 2.32 4.06 26.65
CA GLN A 340 3.74 3.78 26.71
C GLN A 340 4.52 5.09 26.63
N LYS A 341 5.39 5.36 27.62
CA LYS A 341 6.23 6.56 27.66
C LYS A 341 7.68 6.21 27.43
N THR A 342 8.28 6.77 26.38
CA THR A 342 9.74 6.72 26.17
C THR A 342 10.34 8.09 26.47
N LYS A 343 11.33 8.14 27.36
CA LYS A 343 11.96 9.40 27.77
C LYS A 343 12.70 10.04 26.58
N GLY A 344 12.35 11.28 26.24
CA GLY A 344 13.01 12.05 25.18
C GLY A 344 12.52 11.77 23.75
N ILE A 345 11.52 10.90 23.56
CA ILE A 345 10.94 10.60 22.23
C ILE A 345 9.42 10.88 22.30
N PRO A 346 8.83 11.61 21.34
CA PRO A 346 7.38 11.73 21.25
C PRO A 346 6.77 10.33 21.12
N ASN A 347 5.78 9.99 21.96
CA ASN A 347 5.06 8.73 21.80
C ASN A 347 4.02 8.90 20.70
N TRP A 348 3.88 7.89 19.85
CA TRP A 348 2.86 7.86 18.81
C TRP A 348 1.87 6.75 19.13
N LEU A 349 0.67 6.87 18.58
CA LEU A 349 -0.32 5.80 18.60
C LEU A 349 -0.79 5.57 17.18
N ILE A 350 -0.69 4.32 16.74
CA ILE A 350 -1.19 3.85 15.46
C ILE A 350 -2.37 2.94 15.70
N ILE A 351 -3.47 3.20 14.99
CA ILE A 351 -4.63 2.30 14.94
C ILE A 351 -4.80 1.85 13.50
N GLU A 352 -4.58 0.55 13.28
CA GLU A 352 -4.56 -0.06 11.97
C GLU A 352 -5.98 -0.39 11.48
N GLU A 353 -6.81 -0.97 12.35
CA GLU A 353 -8.13 -1.46 11.99
C GLU A 353 -9.09 -1.37 13.18
N ILE A 354 -10.33 -0.97 12.91
CA ILE A 354 -11.46 -1.09 13.83
C ILE A 354 -12.53 -1.92 13.15
N ALA A 355 -12.94 -3.04 13.72
CA ALA A 355 -13.97 -3.92 13.16
C ALA A 355 -15.13 -4.11 14.15
N ILE A 356 -16.35 -3.82 13.70
CA ILE A 356 -17.59 -4.05 14.44
C ILE A 356 -18.43 -5.05 13.65
N LEU A 357 -18.55 -6.27 14.18
CA LEU A 357 -19.38 -7.30 13.58
C LEU A 357 -20.75 -7.29 14.24
N VAL A 358 -21.79 -7.09 13.43
CA VAL A 358 -23.19 -7.10 13.85
C VAL A 358 -23.89 -8.37 13.36
N SER A 359 -24.95 -8.79 14.05
CA SER A 359 -25.74 -9.99 13.74
C SER A 359 -27.13 -9.69 13.23
#